data_AF-A0A822J1G1-F1
#
_entry.id   AF-A0A822J1G1-F1
#
_cell.length_a   1.000
_cell.length_b   1.000
_cell.length_c   1.000
_cell.angle_alpha   90.00
_cell.angle_beta   90.00
_cell.angle_gamma   90.00
#
_symmetry.space_group_name_H-M   'P 1'
#
loop_
_entity.id
_entity.type
_entity.pdbx_description
1 polymer ?
#
loop_
_entity_poly.entity_id
_entity_poly.type
_entity_poly.pdbx_seq_one_letter_code
_entity_poly.pdbx_strand_id
1 'polypeptide(L)'
;MAETLLEDVLSFIYTIGHWIGQKIVELIQFISGVILPQSIVDAIGMLVVLTIFLAIAEVAKKAIWIVVALGWVFIIIRILMLMIG
;
A
#
# COMPACT_ATOMS: atom_id res chain seq x y z
N MET A 1 11.67 12.71 18.64
CA MET A 1 11.52 11.24 18.62
C MET A 1 10.45 10.77 17.62
N ALA A 2 9.29 11.41 17.50
CA ALA A 2 8.31 11.08 16.44
C ALA A 2 8.74 11.61 15.04
N GLU A 3 9.34 12.80 15.01
CA GLU A 3 9.82 13.44 13.77
C GLU A 3 10.89 12.61 13.06
N THR A 4 11.82 12.03 13.83
CA THR A 4 12.86 11.12 13.32
C THR A 4 12.29 9.83 12.74
N LEU A 5 11.24 9.26 13.36
CA LEU A 5 10.60 8.05 12.83
C LEU A 5 9.84 8.32 11.52
N LEU A 6 9.18 9.46 11.41
CA LEU A 6 8.52 9.88 10.17
C LEU A 6 9.56 10.06 9.06
N GLU A 7 10.65 10.77 9.35
CA GLU A 7 11.76 10.98 8.41
C GLU A 7 12.39 9.65 7.96
N ASP A 8 12.63 8.73 8.89
CA ASP A 8 13.19 7.41 8.58
C ASP A 8 12.27 6.62 7.64
N VAL A 9 10.95 6.65 7.89
CA VAL A 9 9.96 5.97 7.04
C VAL A 9 9.86 6.62 5.67
N LEU A 10 9.82 7.96 5.60
CA LEU A 10 9.79 8.68 4.32
C LEU A 10 11.06 8.43 3.50
N SER A 11 12.22 8.44 4.16
CA SER A 11 13.52 8.14 3.54
C SER A 11 13.57 6.71 3.01
N PHE A 12 13.04 5.74 3.77
CA PHE A 12 12.91 4.36 3.33
C PHE A 12 12.00 4.24 2.09
N ILE A 13 10.83 4.87 2.13
CA ILE A 13 9.88 4.90 1.01
C ILE A 13 10.52 5.50 -0.23
N TYR A 14 11.21 6.64 -0.09
CA TYR A 14 11.92 7.29 -1.18
C TYR A 14 13.03 6.39 -1.74
N THR A 15 13.83 5.76 -0.89
CA THR A 15 14.94 4.89 -1.30
C THR A 15 14.44 3.70 -2.11
N ILE A 16 13.39 3.03 -1.64
CA ILE A 16 12.78 1.91 -2.38
C ILE A 16 12.12 2.40 -3.67
N GLY A 17 11.39 3.51 -3.61
CA GLY A 17 10.76 4.12 -4.77
C GLY A 17 11.77 4.43 -5.86
N HIS A 18 12.85 5.14 -5.52
CA HIS A 18 13.92 5.46 -6.45
C HIS A 18 14.57 4.20 -7.04
N TRP A 19 14.88 3.21 -6.21
CA TRP A 19 15.50 1.96 -6.66
C TRP A 19 14.61 1.18 -7.63
N ILE A 20 13.30 1.06 -7.32
CA ILE A 20 12.31 0.44 -8.22
C ILE A 20 12.18 1.25 -9.52
N GLY A 21 12.09 2.58 -9.40
CA GLY A 21 12.02 3.49 -10.53
C GLY A 21 13.21 3.33 -11.47
N GLN A 22 14.43 3.18 -10.92
CA GLN A 22 15.64 2.96 -11.71
C GLN A 22 15.54 1.66 -12.50
N LYS A 23 15.15 0.56 -11.85
CA LYS A 23 15.03 -0.75 -12.50
C LYS A 23 14.01 -0.74 -13.64
N ILE A 24 12.88 -0.06 -13.45
CA ILE A 24 11.84 0.04 -14.46
C ILE A 24 12.30 0.93 -15.61
N VAL A 25 12.91 2.08 -15.31
CA VAL A 25 13.44 2.98 -16.33
C VAL A 25 14.54 2.26 -17.13
N GLU A 26 15.50 1.59 -16.49
CA GLU A 26 16.53 0.79 -17.15
C GLU A 26 15.91 -0.25 -18.10
N LEU A 27 14.86 -0.94 -17.67
CA LEU A 27 14.15 -1.91 -18.50
C LEU A 27 13.47 -1.25 -19.71
N ILE A 28 12.81 -0.10 -19.50
CA ILE A 28 12.17 0.66 -20.59
C ILE A 28 13.22 1.17 -21.57
N GLN A 29 14.34 1.71 -21.09
CA GLN A 29 15.43 2.18 -21.94
C GLN A 29 16.06 1.02 -22.73
N PHE A 30 16.22 -0.16 -22.11
CA PHE A 30 16.71 -1.36 -22.77
C PHE A 30 15.80 -1.82 -23.90
N ILE A 31 14.48 -1.79 -23.70
CA ILE A 31 13.49 -2.24 -24.70
C ILE A 31 13.29 -1.19 -25.80
N SER A 32 13.23 0.10 -25.44
CA SER A 32 12.89 1.20 -26.37
C SER A 32 14.10 1.81 -27.07
N GLY A 33 15.31 1.65 -26.54
CA GLY A 33 16.52 2.32 -27.02
C GLY A 33 16.56 3.83 -26.76
N VAL A 34 15.58 4.39 -26.03
CA VAL A 34 15.50 5.82 -25.73
C VAL A 34 16.12 6.10 -24.37
N ILE A 35 16.94 7.16 -24.28
CA ILE A 35 17.49 7.63 -23.01
C ILE A 35 16.43 8.49 -22.31
N LEU A 36 15.97 8.03 -21.14
CA LEU A 36 15.01 8.77 -20.32
C LEU A 36 15.73 9.61 -19.27
N PRO A 37 15.29 10.86 -19.03
CA PRO A 37 15.86 11.71 -18.00
C PRO A 37 15.62 11.14 -16.60
N GLN A 38 16.57 11.39 -15.69
CA GLN A 38 16.53 10.97 -14.28
C GLN A 38 15.27 11.44 -13.54
N SER A 39 14.69 12.59 -13.92
CA SER A 39 13.44 13.08 -13.30
C SER A 39 12.24 12.13 -13.47
N ILE A 40 12.27 11.26 -14.49
CA ILE A 40 11.22 10.25 -14.70
C ILE A 40 11.39 9.05 -13.76
N VAL A 41 12.61 8.77 -13.31
CA VAL A 41 12.93 7.67 -12.39
C VAL A 41 12.13 7.82 -11.10
N ASP A 42 12.20 9.00 -10.48
CA ASP A 42 11.48 9.28 -9.24
C ASP A 42 9.97 9.22 -9.43
N ALA A 43 9.47 9.79 -10.53
CA ALA A 43 8.04 9.79 -10.83
C ALA A 43 7.49 8.36 -11.00
N ILE A 44 8.17 7.51 -11.79
CA ILE A 44 7.78 6.11 -11.99
C ILE A 44 7.90 5.33 -10.68
N GLY A 45 9.02 5.50 -9.97
CA GLY A 45 9.27 4.84 -8.69
C GLY A 45 8.16 5.09 -7.67
N MET A 46 7.80 6.36 -7.49
CA MET A 46 6.74 6.76 -6.56
C MET A 46 5.35 6.27 -7.00
N LEU A 47 5.05 6.27 -8.31
CA LEU A 47 3.80 5.69 -8.82
C LEU A 47 3.68 4.19 -8.51
N VAL A 48 4.78 3.44 -8.60
CA VAL A 48 4.78 2.01 -8.29
C VAL A 48 4.59 1.78 -6.80
N VAL A 49 5.27 2.55 -5.96
CA VAL A 49 5.07 2.49 -4.50
C VAL A 49 3.61 2.78 -4.15
N LEU A 50 3.03 3.85 -4.70
CA LEU A 50 1.61 4.17 -4.48
C LEU A 50 0.69 3.03 -4.93
N THR A 51 0.98 2.41 -6.07
CA THR A 51 0.21 1.27 -6.57
C THR A 51 0.25 0.09 -5.61
N ILE A 52 1.42 -0.22 -5.04
CA ILE A 52 1.57 -1.27 -4.02
C ILE A 52 0.77 -0.93 -2.77
N PHE A 53 0.85 0.32 -2.29
CA PHE A 53 0.06 0.78 -1.15
C PHE A 53 -1.44 0.65 -1.39
N LEU A 54 -1.93 1.05 -2.56
CA LEU A 54 -3.33 0.92 -2.93
C LEU A 54 -3.78 -0.54 -2.97
N ALA A 55 -2.97 -1.43 -3.53
CA ALA A 55 -3.27 -2.87 -3.56
C ALA A 55 -3.42 -3.45 -2.14
N ILE A 56 -2.52 -3.08 -1.22
CA ILE A 56 -2.60 -3.48 0.19
C ILE A 56 -3.86 -2.91 0.85
N ALA A 57 -4.16 -1.63 0.63
CA ALA A 57 -5.33 -0.95 1.18
C ALA A 57 -6.64 -1.59 0.69
N GLU A 58 -6.69 -2.02 -0.58
CA GLU A 58 -7.86 -2.70 -1.15
C GLU A 58 -8.11 -4.07 -0.50
N VAL A 59 -7.05 -4.85 -0.27
CA VAL A 59 -7.14 -6.13 0.45
C VAL A 59 -7.60 -5.90 1.90
N ALA A 60 -7.01 -4.91 2.58
CA ALA A 60 -7.41 -4.53 3.93
C ALA A 60 -8.89 -4.12 4.00
N LYS A 61 -9.37 -3.35 3.03
CA LYS A 61 -10.79 -2.97 2.93
C LYS A 61 -11.69 -4.19 2.88
N LYS A 62 -11.36 -5.21 2.10
CA LYS A 62 -12.17 -6.45 2.02
C LYS A 62 -12.17 -7.22 3.35
N ALA A 63 -11.04 -7.28 4.04
CA ALA A 63 -10.93 -7.93 5.34
C ALA A 63 -11.78 -7.23 6.42
N ILE A 64 -11.81 -5.89 6.43
CA ILE A 64 -12.61 -5.12 7.40
C ILE A 64 -14.10 -5.48 7.31
N TRP A 65 -14.64 -5.61 6.10
CA TRP A 65 -16.06 -5.97 5.92
C TRP A 65 -16.40 -7.35 6.49
N ILE A 66 -15.48 -8.32 6.40
CA ILE A 66 -15.66 -9.65 6.99
C ILE A 66 -15.73 -9.54 8.53
N VAL A 67 -14.80 -8.80 9.13
CA VAL A 67 -14.75 -8.61 10.59
C VAL A 67 -16.02 -7.89 11.07
N VAL A 68 -16.46 -6.85 10.36
CA VAL A 68 -17.69 -6.12 10.69
C VAL A 68 -18.91 -7.04 10.60
N ALA A 69 -19.04 -7.82 9.52
CA ALA A 69 -20.14 -8.77 9.37
C ALA A 69 -20.17 -9.81 10.50
N LEU A 70 -19.02 -10.37 10.87
CA LEU A 70 -18.90 -11.30 12.01
C LEU A 70 -19.28 -10.65 13.33
N GLY A 71 -18.85 -9.40 13.56
CA GLY A 71 -19.20 -8.64 14.75
C GLY A 71 -20.72 -8.46 14.90
N TRP A 72 -21.40 -8.11 13.81
CA TRP A 72 -22.87 -8.01 13.80
C TRP A 72 -23.56 -9.33 14.08
N VAL A 73 -23.11 -10.42 13.45
CA VAL A 73 -23.65 -11.76 13.68
C VAL A 73 -23.52 -12.15 15.16
N PHE A 74 -22.35 -11.94 15.76
CA PHE A 74 -22.15 -12.25 17.19
C PHE A 74 -22.99 -11.38 18.13
N ILE A 75 -23.18 -10.09 17.80
CA ILE A 75 -24.08 -9.21 18.57
C ILE A 75 -25.52 -9.73 18.51
N ILE A 76 -26.02 -10.11 17.33
CA ILE A 76 -27.37 -10.66 17.17
C ILE A 76 -27.52 -11.95 17.98
N ILE A 77 -26.56 -12.88 17.88
CA ILE A 77 -26.57 -14.13 18.65
C ILE A 77 -26.61 -13.82 20.15
N ARG A 78 -25.83 -12.85 20.62
CA ARG A 78 -25.82 -12.42 22.02
C ARG A 78 -27.17 -11.88 22.47
N ILE A 79 -27.82 -11.06 21.66
CA ILE A 79 -29.16 -10.52 21.97
C ILE A 79 -30.18 -11.65 22.08
N LEU A 80 -30.16 -12.62 21.15
CA LEU A 80 -31.07 -13.76 21.19
C LEU A 80 -30.87 -14.63 22.45
N MET A 81 -29.62 -14.87 22.85
CA MET A 81 -29.32 -15.60 24.09
C MET A 81 -29.88 -14.91 25.33
N LEU A 82 -29.83 -13.57 25.37
CA LEU A 82 -30.40 -12.77 26.47
C LEU A 82 -31.94 -12.75 26.49
N MET A 83 -32.60 -13.07 25.37
CA MET A 83 -34.07 -13.13 25.30
C MET A 83 -34.62 -14.50 25.70
N ILE A 84 -33.85 -15.56 25.48
CA ILE A 84 -34.26 -16.95 25.73
C ILE A 84 -33.87 -17.41 27.14
N GLY A 85 -32.79 -16.86 27.71
CA GLY A 85 -32.39 -17.06 29.11
C GLY A 85 -32.96 -15.99 30.03
#